data_AF-A0A915V747-F1
#
_entry.id   AF-A0A915V747-F1
#
_cell.length_a   1.000
_cell.length_b   1.000
_cell.length_c   1.000
_cell.angle_alpha   90.00
_cell.angle_beta   90.00
_cell.angle_gamma   90.00
#
_symmetry.space_group_name_H-M   'P 1'
#
loop_
_entity.id
_entity.type
_entity.pdbx_description
1 polymer ?
#
loop_
_entity_poly.entity_id
_entity_poly.type
_entity_poly.pdbx_seq_one_letter_code
_entity_poly.pdbx_strand_id
1 'polypeptide(L)'
;MIWPYHSMLGGIGHALVSAVEEACFFHTVARQQQTRIELKGSHPLTENYSVLRPEVSHDPQGRPLGAVNRALIEHLLAGDCLIIAGQAKSHCVTWTVADLLREIQQRDVQLAQ
;
A
#
# COMPACT_ATOMS: atom_id res chain seq x y z
N MET A 1 -3.91 -2.79 18.67
CA MET A 1 -3.13 -4.04 18.77
C MET A 1 -1.66 -3.67 18.76
N ILE A 2 -0.80 -4.36 19.50
CA ILE A 2 0.67 -4.12 19.47
C ILE A 2 1.32 -5.35 18.86
N TRP A 3 2.22 -5.14 17.88
CA TRP A 3 2.90 -6.18 17.13
C TRP A 3 4.33 -6.43 17.65
N PRO A 4 4.87 -7.66 17.52
CA PRO A 4 6.31 -7.88 17.59
C PRO A 4 7.05 -7.08 16.51
N TYR A 5 8.35 -6.82 16.69
CA TYR A 5 9.16 -6.21 15.63
C TYR A 5 9.15 -7.08 14.36
N HIS A 6 8.81 -6.47 13.23
CA HIS A 6 8.72 -7.14 11.94
C HIS A 6 9.02 -6.15 10.81
N SER A 7 9.40 -6.66 9.64
CA SER A 7 9.60 -5.87 8.41
C SER A 7 10.50 -4.64 8.56
N MET A 8 11.49 -4.72 9.44
CA MET A 8 12.49 -3.67 9.68
C MET A 8 13.30 -3.40 8.42
N LEU A 9 13.30 -2.15 7.94
CA LEU A 9 13.99 -1.75 6.71
C LEU A 9 15.47 -2.19 6.73
N GLY A 10 15.89 -2.87 5.67
CA GLY A 10 17.23 -3.45 5.54
C GLY A 10 17.42 -4.82 6.21
N GLY A 11 16.46 -5.29 7.01
CA GLY A 11 16.44 -6.64 7.58
C GLY A 11 15.80 -7.67 6.66
N ILE A 12 16.09 -8.96 6.90
CA ILE A 12 15.55 -10.07 6.11
C ILE A 12 14.02 -10.13 6.11
N GLY A 13 13.37 -9.71 7.20
CA GLY A 13 11.91 -9.68 7.31
C GLY A 13 11.24 -8.58 6.48
N HIS A 14 12.02 -7.64 5.93
CA HIS A 14 11.54 -6.62 5.00
C HIS A 14 11.65 -7.06 3.54
N ALA A 15 12.45 -8.09 3.24
CA ALA A 15 12.60 -8.59 1.89
C ALA A 15 11.32 -9.28 1.39
N LEU A 16 11.10 -9.23 0.07
CA LEU A 16 10.08 -10.06 -0.57
C LEU A 16 10.48 -11.53 -0.46
N VAL A 17 9.49 -12.40 -0.30
CA VAL A 17 9.70 -13.84 -0.44
C VAL A 17 10.11 -14.15 -1.88
N SER A 18 11.04 -15.09 -2.05
CA SER A 18 11.69 -15.36 -3.35
C SER A 18 10.70 -15.63 -4.48
N ALA A 19 9.61 -16.35 -4.21
CA ALA A 19 8.61 -16.65 -5.23
C ALA A 19 7.89 -15.40 -5.78
N VAL A 20 7.70 -14.36 -4.95
CA VAL A 20 7.08 -13.10 -5.39
C VAL A 20 8.10 -12.24 -6.13
N GLU A 21 9.34 -12.19 -5.64
CA GLU A 21 10.43 -11.46 -6.31
C GLU A 21 10.70 -12.01 -7.72
N GLU A 22 10.77 -13.34 -7.87
CA GLU A 22 10.96 -14.01 -9.16
C GLU A 22 9.82 -13.69 -10.14
N ALA A 23 8.57 -13.71 -9.66
CA ALA A 23 7.42 -13.37 -10.48
C ALA A 23 7.47 -11.90 -10.97
N CYS A 24 7.86 -10.96 -10.10
CA CYS A 24 8.05 -9.55 -10.45
C CYS A 24 9.20 -9.37 -11.46
N PHE A 25 10.31 -10.09 -11.28
CA PHE A 25 11.44 -10.07 -12.20
C PHE A 25 11.03 -10.58 -13.60
N PHE A 26 10.41 -11.76 -13.66
CA PHE A 26 9.93 -12.34 -14.92
C PHE A 26 8.94 -11.40 -15.64
N HIS A 27 7.95 -10.86 -14.91
CA HIS A 27 7.00 -9.90 -15.46
C HIS A 27 7.72 -8.66 -16.03
N THR A 28 8.72 -8.15 -15.32
CA THR A 28 9.50 -6.97 -15.75
C THR A 28 10.20 -7.23 -17.09
N VAL A 29 10.84 -8.39 -17.25
CA VAL A 29 11.50 -8.79 -18.50
C VAL A 29 10.48 -9.04 -19.62
N ALA A 30 9.40 -9.77 -19.34
CA ALA A 30 8.40 -10.13 -20.34
C ALA A 30 7.58 -8.93 -20.85
N ARG A 31 7.31 -7.95 -19.98
CA ARG A 31 6.49 -6.77 -20.30
C ARG A 31 7.32 -5.51 -20.58
N GLN A 32 8.64 -5.59 -20.41
CA GLN A 32 9.55 -4.43 -20.50
C GLN A 32 9.07 -3.27 -19.62
N GLN A 33 8.53 -3.60 -18.45
CA GLN A 33 7.93 -2.64 -17.55
C GLN A 33 8.38 -2.89 -16.12
N GLN A 34 9.05 -1.90 -15.53
CA GLN A 34 9.56 -1.99 -14.18
C GLN A 34 8.43 -2.17 -13.15
N THR A 35 8.61 -3.12 -12.24
CA THR A 35 7.72 -3.29 -11.08
C THR A 35 7.84 -2.07 -10.16
N ARG A 36 6.69 -1.44 -9.87
CA ARG A 36 6.62 -0.32 -8.93
C ARG A 36 6.58 -0.86 -7.49
N ILE A 37 7.47 -0.37 -6.63
CA ILE A 37 7.53 -0.74 -5.21
C ILE A 37 7.12 0.47 -4.37
N GLU A 38 6.20 0.25 -3.43
CA GLU A 38 5.67 1.27 -2.52
C GLU A 38 5.94 0.85 -1.08
N LEU A 39 6.70 1.68 -0.36
CA LEU A 39 7.03 1.45 1.05
C LEU A 39 6.02 2.18 1.94
N LYS A 40 5.69 1.58 3.08
CA LYS A 40 4.76 2.13 4.08
C LYS A 40 5.27 1.88 5.50
N GLY A 41 4.84 2.68 6.47
CA GLY A 41 5.17 2.50 7.89
C GLY A 41 6.50 3.12 8.32
N SER A 42 6.97 4.16 7.62
CA SER A 42 8.25 4.82 7.93
C SER A 42 8.18 5.84 9.08
N HIS A 43 6.98 6.36 9.40
CA HIS A 43 6.81 7.35 10.45
C HIS A 43 6.52 6.68 11.80
N PRO A 44 7.37 6.82 12.83
CA PRO A 44 7.26 6.03 14.08
C PRO A 44 6.02 6.35 14.93
N LEU A 45 5.39 7.50 14.70
CA LEU A 45 4.20 7.96 15.45
C LEU A 45 2.86 7.55 14.82
N THR A 46 2.84 6.80 13.72
CA THR A 46 1.60 6.28 13.13
C THR A 46 1.80 4.92 12.49
N GLU A 47 0.80 4.06 12.62
CA GLU A 47 0.71 2.84 11.82
C GLU A 47 0.25 3.19 10.39
N ASN A 48 0.58 2.31 9.44
CA ASN A 48 0.25 2.47 8.02
C ASN A 48 -0.21 1.12 7.45
N TYR A 49 -1.35 0.58 7.91
CA TYR A 49 -1.88 -0.69 7.38
C TYR A 49 -2.18 -0.57 5.88
N SER A 50 -2.93 0.45 5.50
CA SER A 50 -3.16 0.82 4.12
C SER A 50 -1.86 1.34 3.50
N VAL A 51 -1.56 0.94 2.27
CA VAL A 51 -0.46 1.55 1.51
C VAL A 51 -0.80 2.98 1.06
N LEU A 52 -2.08 3.38 1.13
CA LEU A 52 -2.56 4.64 0.57
C LEU A 52 -2.48 5.81 1.54
N ARG A 53 -2.50 5.59 2.87
CA ARG A 53 -2.51 6.66 3.87
C ARG A 53 -2.22 6.15 5.29
N PRO A 54 -1.64 6.99 6.16
CA PRO A 54 -1.46 6.67 7.58
C PRO A 54 -2.79 6.54 8.30
N GLU A 55 -2.82 5.68 9.33
CA GLU A 55 -3.97 5.54 10.23
C GLU A 55 -4.27 6.86 10.95
N VAL A 56 -3.22 7.56 11.38
CA VAL A 56 -3.31 8.89 11.99
C VAL A 56 -2.51 9.89 11.16
N SER A 57 -3.18 10.92 10.66
CA SER A 57 -2.57 11.91 9.75
C SER A 57 -1.84 13.05 10.45
N HIS A 58 -2.17 13.34 11.71
CA HIS A 58 -1.58 14.44 12.48
C HIS A 58 -1.31 14.01 13.91
N ASP A 59 -0.25 14.56 14.50
CA ASP A 59 0.08 14.34 15.90
C ASP A 59 -0.83 15.17 16.84
N PRO A 60 -0.71 15.03 18.17
CA PRO A 60 -1.52 15.80 19.11
C PRO A 60 -1.30 17.32 19.05
N GLN A 61 -0.23 17.79 18.40
CA GLN A 61 0.08 19.19 18.17
C GLN A 61 -0.38 19.68 16.79
N GLY A 62 -1.05 18.83 16.00
CA GLY A 62 -1.53 19.16 14.66
C GLY A 62 -0.47 19.13 13.58
N ARG A 63 0.72 18.58 13.84
CA ARG A 63 1.77 18.43 12.82
C ARG A 63 1.50 17.19 11.96
N PRO A 64 1.69 17.25 10.63
CA PRO A 64 1.40 16.12 9.76
C PRO A 64 2.38 14.96 9.99
N LEU A 65 1.85 13.74 10.10
CA LEU A 65 2.61 12.49 10.26
C LEU A 65 2.79 11.73 8.94
N GLY A 66 1.98 12.04 7.95
CA GLY A 66 2.01 11.45 6.62
C GLY A 66 0.84 11.94 5.78
N ALA A 67 0.95 11.79 4.47
CA ALA A 67 -0.06 12.20 3.52
C ALA A 67 -0.68 10.99 2.81
N VAL A 68 -1.84 11.21 2.21
CA VAL A 68 -2.42 10.26 1.26
C VAL A 68 -1.51 10.14 0.03
N ASN A 69 -1.16 8.92 -0.36
CA ASN A 69 -0.38 8.63 -1.55
C ASN A 69 -1.23 8.78 -2.82
N ARG A 70 -1.52 10.04 -3.17
CA ARG A 70 -2.34 10.38 -4.35
C ARG A 70 -1.75 9.84 -5.64
N ALA A 71 -0.42 9.85 -5.78
CA ALA A 71 0.26 9.34 -6.96
C ALA A 71 0.00 7.84 -7.18
N LEU A 72 -0.03 7.05 -6.10
CA LEU A 72 -0.40 5.64 -6.17
C LEU A 72 -1.88 5.46 -6.51
N ILE A 73 -2.77 6.23 -5.89
CA ILE A 73 -4.22 6.17 -6.18
C ILE A 73 -4.49 6.44 -7.67
N GLU A 74 -3.94 7.53 -8.20
CA GLU A 74 -4.07 7.88 -9.63
C GLU A 74 -3.58 6.74 -10.53
N HIS A 75 -2.42 6.16 -10.19
CA HIS A 75 -1.85 5.06 -10.94
C HIS A 75 -2.74 3.80 -10.93
N LEU A 76 -3.32 3.46 -9.77
CA LEU A 76 -4.19 2.30 -9.62
C LEU A 76 -5.51 2.48 -10.36
N LEU A 77 -6.09 3.69 -10.32
CA LEU A 77 -7.37 4.01 -10.99
C LEU A 77 -7.25 4.19 -12.50
N ALA A 78 -6.03 4.31 -13.03
CA ALA A 78 -5.79 4.37 -14.47
C ALA A 78 -5.91 3.00 -15.16
N GLY A 79 -5.95 1.90 -14.40
CA GLY A 79 -6.13 0.56 -14.94
C GLY A 79 -7.60 0.19 -15.12
N ASP A 80 -7.91 -0.54 -16.19
CA ASP A 80 -9.26 -1.05 -16.46
C ASP A 80 -9.70 -2.13 -15.46
N CYS A 81 -8.75 -2.80 -14.81
CA CYS A 81 -8.99 -3.83 -13.82
C CYS A 81 -7.85 -3.85 -12.79
N LEU A 82 -8.22 -3.94 -11.52
CA LEU A 82 -7.28 -4.02 -10.41
C LEU A 82 -7.47 -5.32 -9.63
N ILE A 83 -6.43 -6.16 -9.60
CA ILE A 83 -6.38 -7.37 -8.80
C ILE A 83 -5.55 -7.10 -7.55
N ILE A 84 -6.14 -7.29 -6.37
CA ILE A 84 -5.48 -7.07 -5.08
C ILE A 84 -5.28 -8.41 -4.37
N ALA A 85 -4.02 -8.76 -4.11
CA ALA A 85 -3.63 -9.95 -3.37
C ALA A 85 -2.47 -9.62 -2.41
N GLY A 86 -2.34 -10.37 -1.31
CA GLY A 86 -1.26 -10.18 -0.36
C GLY A 86 -1.64 -10.52 1.07
N GLN A 87 -0.84 -10.04 2.02
CA GLN A 87 -0.99 -10.33 3.44
C GLN A 87 -0.79 -9.08 4.32
N ALA A 88 -1.38 -9.01 5.50
CA ALA A 88 -2.43 -9.93 5.99
C ALA A 88 -3.81 -9.54 5.43
N LYS A 89 -4.67 -10.53 5.19
CA LYS A 89 -6.05 -10.31 4.70
C LYS A 89 -6.79 -9.30 5.56
N SER A 90 -6.86 -9.56 6.88
CA SER A 90 -7.63 -8.76 7.85
C SER A 90 -7.06 -7.38 8.16
N HIS A 91 -5.86 -7.05 7.68
CA HIS A 91 -5.18 -5.80 8.00
C HIS A 91 -4.76 -5.11 6.70
N CYS A 92 -3.50 -5.24 6.29
CA CYS A 92 -2.95 -4.49 5.16
C CYS A 92 -3.81 -4.55 3.90
N VAL A 93 -4.35 -5.73 3.57
CA VAL A 93 -5.23 -5.90 2.40
C VAL A 93 -6.58 -5.21 2.63
N THR A 94 -7.31 -5.55 3.69
CA THR A 94 -8.62 -4.94 3.98
C THR A 94 -8.56 -3.42 4.07
N TRP A 95 -7.56 -2.85 4.78
CA TRP A 95 -7.44 -1.40 4.91
C TRP A 95 -7.08 -0.71 3.61
N THR A 96 -6.20 -1.30 2.79
CA THR A 96 -5.89 -0.77 1.46
C THR A 96 -7.14 -0.75 0.57
N VAL A 97 -7.91 -1.84 0.55
CA VAL A 97 -9.16 -1.93 -0.21
C VAL A 97 -10.18 -0.91 0.30
N ALA A 98 -10.37 -0.81 1.61
CA ALA A 98 -11.34 0.11 2.21
C ALA A 98 -11.00 1.58 1.91
N ASP A 99 -9.73 1.97 1.98
CA ASP A 99 -9.31 3.32 1.63
C ASP A 99 -9.43 3.59 0.14
N LEU A 100 -9.08 2.63 -0.73
CA LEU A 100 -9.27 2.79 -2.17
C LEU A 100 -10.73 2.98 -2.54
N LEU A 101 -11.63 2.16 -1.98
CA LEU A 101 -13.06 2.27 -2.18
C LEU A 101 -13.60 3.63 -1.71
N ARG A 102 -13.08 4.15 -0.60
CA ARG A 102 -13.45 5.50 -0.12
C ARG A 102 -13.03 6.57 -1.11
N GLU A 103 -11.82 6.50 -1.64
CA GLU A 103 -11.32 7.46 -2.65
C GLU A 103 -12.11 7.36 -3.96
N ILE A 104 -12.48 6.15 -4.38
CA ILE A 104 -13.38 5.91 -5.52
C ILE A 104 -14.73 6.57 -5.28
N GLN A 105 -15.40 6.28 -4.15
CA GLN A 105 -16.72 6.83 -3.83
C GLN A 105 -16.73 8.36 -3.76
N GLN A 106 -15.63 8.98 -3.33
CA GLN A 106 -15.49 10.43 -3.29
C GLN A 106 -15.29 11.06 -4.67
N ARG A 107 -14.76 10.32 -5.64
CA ARG A 107 -14.50 10.79 -7.00
C ARG A 107 -15.68 10.49 -7.93
N ASP A 108 -16.04 9.23 -8.03
CA ASP A 108 -17.13 8.71 -8.84
C ASP A 108 -17.48 7.27 -8.41
N VAL A 109 -18.72 7.06 -7.95
CA VAL A 109 -19.20 5.76 -7.48
C VAL A 109 -19.16 4.69 -8.58
N GLN A 110 -19.18 5.08 -9.87
CA GLN A 110 -19.15 4.14 -10.99
C GLN A 110 -17.80 3.42 -11.14
N LEU A 111 -16.70 3.93 -10.58
CA LEU A 111 -15.39 3.27 -10.60
C LEU A 111 -15.29 2.07 -9.64
N ALA A 112 -16.31 1.80 -8.81
CA ALA A 112 -16.36 0.67 -7.87
C ALA A 112 -17.13 -0.55 -8.41
N GLN A 113 -17.61 -0.50 -9.66
CA GLN A 113 -18.43 -1.55 -10.28
C GLN A 113 -17.61 -2.59 -11.03
#